data_AF-A0A0B7MUJ4-F1
#
_entry.id   AF-A0A0B7MUJ4-F1
#
_cell.length_a   1.000
_cell.length_b   1.000
_cell.length_c   1.000
_cell.angle_alpha   90.00
_cell.angle_beta   90.00
_cell.angle_gamma   90.00
#
_symmetry.space_group_name_H-M   'P 1'
#
loop_
_entity.id
_entity.type
_entity.pdbx_description
1 polymer ?
#
loop_
_entity_poly.entity_id
_entity_poly.type
_entity_poly.pdbx_seq_one_letter_code
_entity_poly.pdbx_strand_id
1 'polypeptide(L)'
;MDPNSIKPTIRNYQGIEYDISDPRFEGLSKRAIKRLLKDEQWDANKEERKSMLREKVRSKRLEKRKKIRDGVIERPPTKKKLAFLSQVVNVGLIVDCGFSELMTEKEHLSYVHQLGYTYGKNRVAPKAMKLTLTSIDDTLKNMLDEKLPTWHQWKEAKVSINSESYMDIFDKDSLVYLSADSDNVIEKLEEGKNYIIGGIVDKNRYKNLCQDKAAKQGIQTARLPIGKYIQMKSRKVLTVNQVCEIMLKWLELRDWQQAFIDTIPGRKLKDVKLLNKEGKSIAQEDIKEEERQRAIRSRQALPSHSSQFVVVDMNGRRPQHPTYPATYAPPPPSSSHTQTQTQPTTQNFYRPPESSVDPPPPSYQDYSKDYRVQHVQ
;
A
#
# COMPACT_ATOMS: atom_id res chain seq x y z
N MET A 1 -66.25 1.24 -15.83
CA MET A 1 -64.90 1.49 -15.28
C MET A 1 -63.94 1.29 -16.42
N ASP A 2 -63.48 2.39 -17.01
CA ASP A 2 -62.61 2.36 -18.18
C ASP A 2 -61.21 1.85 -17.77
N PRO A 3 -60.68 0.75 -18.33
CA PRO A 3 -59.40 0.16 -17.91
C PRO A 3 -58.18 1.01 -18.32
N ASN A 4 -58.37 2.10 -19.07
CA ASN A 4 -57.28 2.93 -19.62
C ASN A 4 -57.14 4.32 -18.97
N SER A 5 -57.60 4.51 -17.73
CA SER A 5 -57.32 5.74 -16.99
C SER A 5 -55.85 5.80 -16.55
N ILE A 6 -54.99 6.33 -17.43
CA ILE A 6 -53.59 6.66 -17.11
C ILE A 6 -53.65 7.71 -15.98
N LYS A 7 -53.31 7.31 -14.75
CA LYS A 7 -53.21 8.23 -13.62
C LYS A 7 -52.13 9.27 -13.95
N PRO A 8 -52.48 10.56 -14.16
CA PRO A 8 -51.53 11.60 -14.61
C PRO A 8 -50.45 11.94 -13.57
N THR A 9 -50.56 11.36 -12.38
CA THR A 9 -49.68 11.55 -11.23
C THR A 9 -48.53 10.53 -11.17
N ILE A 10 -48.62 9.39 -11.84
CA ILE A 10 -47.55 8.37 -11.85
C ILE A 10 -46.44 8.77 -12.83
N ARG A 11 -45.19 8.69 -12.38
CA ARG A 11 -43.99 9.00 -13.16
C ARG A 11 -42.95 7.89 -13.01
N ASN A 12 -42.06 7.78 -13.98
CA ASN A 12 -40.94 6.84 -13.94
C ASN A 12 -39.61 7.58 -13.86
N TYR A 13 -38.68 7.07 -13.03
CA TYR A 13 -37.30 7.50 -13.00
C TYR A 13 -36.37 6.29 -12.79
N GLN A 14 -35.50 6.02 -13.77
CA GLN A 14 -34.54 4.91 -13.73
C GLN A 14 -35.19 3.54 -13.44
N GLY A 15 -36.39 3.31 -13.97
CA GLY A 15 -37.14 2.07 -13.77
C GLY A 15 -37.95 2.02 -12.47
N ILE A 16 -37.92 3.08 -11.64
CA ILE A 16 -38.76 3.21 -10.46
C ILE A 16 -39.99 4.03 -10.81
N GLU A 17 -41.17 3.44 -10.68
CA GLU A 17 -42.43 4.16 -10.73
C GLU A 17 -42.73 4.81 -9.39
N TYR A 18 -43.12 6.08 -9.43
CA TYR A 18 -43.45 6.85 -8.25
C TYR A 18 -44.61 7.80 -8.54
N ASP A 19 -45.52 7.94 -7.57
CA ASP A 19 -46.63 8.87 -7.66
C ASP A 19 -46.20 10.24 -7.13
N ILE A 20 -46.34 11.31 -7.93
CA ILE A 20 -45.98 12.66 -7.48
C ILE A 20 -46.89 13.22 -6.39
N SER A 21 -48.09 12.66 -6.22
CA SER A 21 -49.03 13.04 -5.16
C SER A 21 -48.77 12.33 -3.84
N ASP A 22 -47.75 11.47 -3.76
CA ASP A 22 -47.31 10.85 -2.52
C ASP A 22 -46.87 11.93 -1.51
N PRO A 23 -47.40 11.92 -0.26
CA PRO A 23 -47.02 12.88 0.79
C PRO A 23 -45.52 12.99 1.03
N ARG A 24 -44.73 11.94 0.74
CA ARG A 24 -43.26 11.95 0.83
C ARG A 24 -42.60 12.94 -0.12
N PHE A 25 -43.31 13.41 -1.14
CA PHE A 25 -42.83 14.37 -2.14
C PHE A 25 -43.44 15.76 -2.00
N GLU A 26 -44.29 15.98 -1.00
CA GLU A 26 -44.94 17.26 -0.76
C GLU A 26 -43.90 18.37 -0.50
N GLY A 27 -44.04 19.50 -1.19
CA GLY A 27 -43.10 20.62 -1.10
C GLY A 27 -41.72 20.38 -1.75
N LEU A 28 -41.42 19.19 -2.28
CA LEU A 28 -40.15 18.90 -2.92
C LEU A 28 -40.15 19.22 -4.42
N SER A 29 -39.05 19.82 -4.89
CA SER A 29 -38.84 20.00 -6.33
C SER A 29 -38.67 18.66 -7.04
N LYS A 30 -38.99 18.60 -8.35
CA LYS A 30 -38.76 17.40 -9.18
C LYS A 30 -37.32 16.86 -9.10
N ARG A 31 -36.33 17.73 -8.88
CA ARG A 31 -34.91 17.34 -8.69
C ARG A 31 -34.67 16.70 -7.33
N ALA A 32 -35.29 17.23 -6.27
CA ALA A 32 -35.20 16.66 -4.93
C ALA A 32 -35.86 15.28 -4.86
N ILE A 33 -37.03 15.10 -5.48
CA ILE A 33 -37.73 13.81 -5.56
C ILE A 33 -36.85 12.75 -6.26
N LYS A 34 -36.28 13.08 -7.42
CA LYS A 34 -35.36 12.17 -8.15
C LYS A 34 -34.09 11.83 -7.36
N ARG A 35 -33.58 12.76 -6.56
CA ARG A 35 -32.42 12.53 -5.68
C ARG A 35 -32.79 11.56 -4.56
N LEU A 36 -33.94 11.75 -3.92
CA LEU A 36 -34.44 10.88 -2.86
C LEU A 36 -34.62 9.44 -3.36
N LEU A 37 -35.31 9.25 -4.49
CA LEU A 37 -35.49 7.92 -5.10
C LEU A 37 -34.16 7.26 -5.49
N LYS A 38 -33.19 8.05 -5.98
CA LYS A 38 -31.85 7.56 -6.29
C LYS A 38 -31.09 7.12 -5.02
N ASP A 39 -31.20 7.90 -3.94
CA ASP A 39 -30.55 7.61 -2.67
C ASP A 39 -31.17 6.35 -2.02
N GLU A 40 -32.51 6.19 -2.09
CA GLU A 40 -33.21 4.97 -1.66
C GLU A 40 -32.79 3.74 -2.46
N GLN A 41 -32.74 3.84 -3.80
CA GLN A 41 -32.27 2.75 -4.65
C GLN A 41 -30.80 2.42 -4.38
N TRP A 42 -29.99 3.44 -4.11
CA TRP A 42 -28.62 3.26 -3.69
C TRP A 42 -28.59 2.48 -2.36
N ASP A 43 -29.34 2.87 -1.35
CA ASP A 43 -29.31 2.18 -0.06
C ASP A 43 -29.89 0.76 -0.13
N ALA A 44 -30.96 0.53 -0.90
CA ALA A 44 -31.52 -0.80 -1.16
C ALA A 44 -30.48 -1.75 -1.81
N ASN A 45 -29.75 -1.26 -2.81
CA ASN A 45 -28.74 -2.05 -3.51
C ASN A 45 -27.37 -2.09 -2.80
N LYS A 46 -27.26 -1.56 -1.57
CA LYS A 46 -25.99 -1.45 -0.84
C LYS A 46 -25.34 -2.82 -0.59
N GLU A 47 -26.12 -3.81 -0.16
CA GLU A 47 -25.58 -5.15 0.12
C GLU A 47 -25.21 -5.91 -1.14
N GLU A 48 -25.99 -5.77 -2.21
CA GLU A 48 -25.65 -6.33 -3.52
C GLU A 48 -24.36 -5.72 -4.08
N ARG A 49 -24.21 -4.39 -4.03
CA ARG A 49 -22.97 -3.70 -4.43
C ARG A 49 -21.77 -4.17 -3.61
N LYS A 50 -21.93 -4.34 -2.29
CA LYS A 50 -20.88 -4.90 -1.44
C LYS A 50 -20.56 -6.35 -1.84
N SER A 51 -21.56 -7.17 -2.14
CA SER A 51 -21.37 -8.56 -2.56
C SER A 51 -20.62 -8.65 -3.89
N MET A 52 -21.08 -7.94 -4.92
CA MET A 52 -20.41 -7.86 -6.22
C MET A 52 -18.97 -7.36 -6.09
N LEU A 53 -18.72 -6.35 -5.25
CA LEU A 53 -17.36 -5.86 -5.01
C LEU A 53 -16.50 -6.92 -4.32
N ARG A 54 -17.03 -7.62 -3.31
CA ARG A 54 -16.35 -8.73 -2.62
C ARG A 54 -15.99 -9.85 -3.59
N GLU A 55 -16.92 -10.24 -4.47
CA GLU A 55 -16.71 -11.26 -5.48
C GLU A 55 -15.69 -10.82 -6.54
N LYS A 56 -15.81 -9.60 -7.06
CA LYS A 56 -14.84 -9.03 -8.01
C LYS A 56 -13.42 -8.97 -7.41
N VAL A 57 -13.30 -8.59 -6.13
CA VAL A 57 -12.02 -8.61 -5.41
C VAL A 57 -11.52 -10.04 -5.21
N ARG A 58 -12.40 -11.00 -4.86
CA ARG A 58 -12.04 -12.42 -4.72
C ARG A 58 -11.56 -13.02 -6.05
N SER A 59 -12.28 -12.78 -7.14
CA SER A 59 -11.92 -13.22 -8.49
C SER A 59 -10.56 -12.67 -8.91
N LYS A 60 -10.33 -11.36 -8.78
CA LYS A 60 -9.02 -10.74 -9.06
C LYS A 60 -7.88 -11.30 -8.19
N ARG A 61 -8.15 -11.62 -6.92
CA ARG A 61 -7.17 -12.26 -6.03
C ARG A 61 -6.83 -13.69 -6.48
N LEU A 62 -7.83 -14.45 -6.92
CA LEU A 62 -7.65 -15.81 -7.42
C LEU A 62 -6.87 -15.82 -8.73
N GLU A 63 -7.23 -14.95 -9.67
CA GLU A 63 -6.52 -14.76 -10.94
C GLU A 63 -5.05 -14.37 -10.70
N LYS A 64 -4.79 -13.43 -9.79
CA LYS A 64 -3.41 -13.06 -9.40
C LYS A 64 -2.65 -14.23 -8.78
N ARG A 65 -3.29 -15.04 -7.93
CA ARG A 65 -2.67 -16.24 -7.35
C ARG A 65 -2.33 -17.28 -8.41
N LYS A 66 -3.21 -17.49 -9.40
CA LYS A 66 -2.98 -18.38 -10.53
C LYS A 66 -1.79 -17.88 -11.36
N LYS A 67 -1.76 -16.60 -11.74
CA LYS A 67 -0.61 -15.98 -12.45
C LYS A 67 0.72 -16.09 -11.70
N ILE A 68 0.71 -16.05 -10.36
CA ILE A 68 1.92 -16.27 -9.55
C ILE A 68 2.34 -17.74 -9.55
N ARG A 69 1.38 -18.68 -9.44
CA ARG A 69 1.64 -20.12 -9.49
C ARG A 69 2.21 -20.54 -10.84
N ASP A 70 1.64 -20.00 -11.91
CA ASP A 70 2.02 -20.30 -13.30
C ASP A 70 3.31 -19.57 -13.72
N GLY A 71 3.99 -18.85 -12.81
CA GLY A 71 5.26 -18.16 -13.06
C GLY A 71 5.16 -16.89 -13.91
N VAL A 72 3.97 -16.51 -14.38
CA VAL A 72 3.73 -15.31 -15.21
C VAL A 72 4.03 -14.02 -14.44
N ILE A 73 3.86 -14.02 -13.13
CA ILE A 73 4.12 -12.87 -12.26
C ILE A 73 4.92 -13.32 -11.04
N GLU A 74 6.04 -12.68 -10.75
CA GLU A 74 6.78 -12.93 -9.52
C GLU A 74 5.96 -12.58 -8.28
N ARG A 75 6.10 -13.41 -7.23
CA ARG A 75 5.46 -13.13 -5.94
C ARG A 75 6.08 -11.86 -5.36
N PRO A 76 5.29 -10.80 -5.10
CA PRO A 76 5.82 -9.60 -4.50
C PRO A 76 6.39 -9.90 -3.10
N PRO A 77 7.49 -9.26 -2.70
CA PRO A 77 8.11 -9.49 -1.40
C PRO A 77 7.12 -9.16 -0.28
N THR A 78 7.15 -9.95 0.79
CA THR A 78 6.33 -9.69 1.97
C THR A 78 6.81 -8.43 2.68
N LYS A 79 5.95 -7.76 3.44
CA LYS A 79 6.35 -6.62 4.28
C LYS A 79 7.49 -6.97 5.25
N LYS A 80 7.51 -8.22 5.75
CA LYS A 80 8.61 -8.73 6.60
C LYS A 80 9.93 -8.78 5.83
N LYS A 81 9.93 -9.32 4.60
CA LYS A 81 11.11 -9.35 3.73
C LYS A 81 11.57 -7.93 3.36
N LEU A 82 10.65 -7.04 3.00
CA LEU A 82 10.98 -5.63 2.71
C LEU A 82 11.58 -4.92 3.91
N ALA A 83 11.00 -5.10 5.11
CA ALA A 83 11.54 -4.52 6.34
C ALA A 83 12.92 -5.07 6.71
N PHE A 84 13.20 -6.33 6.39
CA PHE A 84 14.51 -6.95 6.58
C PHE A 84 15.55 -6.38 5.60
N LEU A 85 15.17 -6.14 4.34
CA LEU A 85 16.04 -5.56 3.32
C LEU A 85 16.19 -4.04 3.44
N SER A 86 15.39 -3.39 4.29
CA SER A 86 15.36 -1.94 4.47
C SER A 86 16.61 -1.44 5.18
N GLN A 87 17.36 -0.56 4.52
CA GLN A 87 18.55 0.08 5.05
C GLN A 87 18.21 1.44 5.65
N VAL A 88 18.63 1.69 6.89
CA VAL A 88 18.45 3.00 7.53
C VAL A 88 19.58 3.92 7.08
N VAL A 89 19.24 5.00 6.39
CA VAL A 89 20.23 5.99 5.91
C VAL A 89 20.51 7.04 6.98
N ASN A 90 21.63 7.76 6.84
CA ASN A 90 21.97 8.86 7.73
C ASN A 90 21.20 10.15 7.39
N VAL A 91 19.87 10.05 7.28
CA VAL A 91 18.97 11.19 7.10
C VAL A 91 17.84 11.04 8.11
N GLY A 92 17.66 12.05 8.97
CA GLY A 92 16.63 12.05 10.00
C GLY A 92 15.31 12.61 9.49
N LEU A 93 14.22 12.02 9.95
CA LEU A 93 12.88 12.59 9.83
C LEU A 93 12.28 12.75 11.22
N ILE A 94 12.00 13.99 11.61
CA ILE A 94 11.37 14.33 12.87
C ILE A 94 9.92 14.75 12.59
N VAL A 95 8.97 14.17 13.32
CA VAL A 95 7.59 14.65 13.37
C VAL A 95 7.40 15.39 14.68
N ASP A 96 7.19 16.70 14.58
CA ASP A 96 6.94 17.60 15.69
C ASP A 96 5.47 17.49 16.13
N CYS A 97 5.19 16.71 17.18
CA CYS A 97 3.84 16.45 17.68
C CYS A 97 3.29 17.55 18.60
N GLY A 98 4.01 18.66 18.80
CA GLY A 98 3.67 19.71 19.75
C GLY A 98 2.53 20.65 19.31
N PHE A 99 1.49 20.12 18.65
CA PHE A 99 0.35 20.89 18.10
C PHE A 99 -1.02 20.31 18.50
N SER A 100 -1.07 19.46 19.53
CA SER A 100 -2.30 18.76 19.93
C SER A 100 -3.46 19.70 20.27
N GLU A 101 -3.19 20.85 20.89
CA GLU A 101 -4.20 21.87 21.23
C GLU A 101 -4.83 22.56 20.01
N LEU A 102 -4.19 22.49 18.84
CA LEU A 102 -4.65 23.13 17.60
C LEU A 102 -5.50 22.21 16.73
N MET A 103 -5.78 20.98 17.19
CA MET A 103 -6.50 19.97 16.43
C MET A 103 -7.80 19.57 17.13
N THR A 104 -8.86 19.43 16.35
CA THR A 104 -10.10 18.78 16.81
C THR A 104 -9.89 17.27 16.97
N GLU A 105 -10.78 16.60 17.71
CA GLU A 105 -10.74 15.13 17.88
C GLU A 105 -10.75 14.38 16.53
N LYS A 106 -11.52 14.87 15.55
CA LYS A 106 -11.55 14.31 14.19
C LYS A 106 -10.23 14.48 13.45
N GLU A 107 -9.54 15.59 13.68
CA GLU A 107 -8.22 15.87 13.11
C GLU A 107 -7.15 15.02 13.78
N HIS A 108 -7.21 14.84 15.11
CA HIS A 108 -6.40 13.87 15.86
C HIS A 108 -6.57 12.45 15.34
N LEU A 109 -7.80 11.99 15.13
CA LEU A 109 -8.05 10.66 14.53
C LEU A 109 -7.42 10.54 13.14
N SER A 110 -7.49 11.59 12.32
CA SER A 110 -6.80 11.60 11.02
C SER A 110 -5.28 11.58 11.20
N TYR A 111 -4.75 12.32 12.17
CA TYR A 111 -3.32 12.40 12.45
C TYR A 111 -2.75 11.06 12.91
N VAL A 112 -3.42 10.36 13.83
CA VAL A 112 -3.04 9.00 14.27
C VAL A 112 -2.94 8.03 13.09
N HIS A 113 -3.92 8.05 12.17
CA HIS A 113 -3.83 7.24 10.96
C HIS A 113 -2.65 7.62 10.06
N GLN A 114 -2.33 8.91 9.97
CA GLN A 114 -1.17 9.39 9.21
C GLN A 114 0.14 8.90 9.85
N LEU A 115 0.29 8.95 11.18
CA LEU A 115 1.44 8.40 11.90
C LEU A 115 1.62 6.90 11.66
N GLY A 116 0.54 6.12 11.75
CA GLY A 116 0.57 4.69 11.45
C GLY A 116 1.00 4.39 10.02
N TYR A 117 0.55 5.19 9.05
CA TYR A 117 0.98 5.08 7.66
C TYR A 117 2.46 5.45 7.49
N THR A 118 2.90 6.55 8.09
CA THR A 118 4.30 7.04 8.09
C THR A 118 5.25 5.95 8.59
N TYR A 119 5.00 5.40 9.78
CA TYR A 119 5.78 4.29 10.32
C TYR A 119 5.77 3.08 9.39
N GLY A 120 4.58 2.67 8.96
CA GLY A 120 4.38 1.50 8.11
C GLY A 120 5.14 1.58 6.78
N LYS A 121 5.25 2.78 6.20
CA LYS A 121 5.99 3.05 4.96
C LYS A 121 7.50 3.16 5.20
N ASN A 122 7.92 3.91 6.20
CA ASN A 122 9.34 4.06 6.52
C ASN A 122 9.99 2.70 6.80
N ARG A 123 9.32 1.83 7.58
CA ARG A 123 9.84 0.51 7.95
C ARG A 123 10.15 -0.40 6.77
N VAL A 124 9.43 -0.28 5.66
CA VAL A 124 9.57 -1.15 4.47
C VAL A 124 10.26 -0.45 3.31
N ALA A 125 10.65 0.81 3.47
CA ALA A 125 11.33 1.57 2.42
C ALA A 125 12.72 0.98 2.16
N PRO A 126 13.17 0.91 0.90
CA PRO A 126 14.53 0.47 0.57
C PRO A 126 15.59 1.28 1.33
N LYS A 127 15.39 2.61 1.38
CA LYS A 127 16.16 3.57 2.16
C LYS A 127 15.24 4.23 3.19
N ALA A 128 15.23 3.69 4.41
CA ALA A 128 14.47 4.21 5.52
C ALA A 128 15.20 5.39 6.19
N MET A 129 14.44 6.39 6.64
CA MET A 129 14.97 7.49 7.44
C MET A 129 15.01 7.10 8.93
N LYS A 130 15.87 7.75 9.70
CA LYS A 130 15.81 7.72 11.17
C LYS A 130 14.57 8.51 11.61
N LEU A 131 13.46 7.81 11.85
CA LEU A 131 12.18 8.44 12.21
C LEU A 131 12.14 8.73 13.69
N THR A 132 11.81 9.96 14.07
CA THR A 132 11.64 10.39 15.45
C THR A 132 10.32 11.14 15.60
N LEU A 133 9.55 10.81 16.63
CA LEU A 133 8.41 11.59 17.08
C LEU A 133 8.83 12.36 18.34
N THR A 134 8.60 13.67 18.38
CA THR A 134 8.99 14.54 19.50
C THR A 134 7.79 15.33 20.01
N SER A 135 7.88 15.85 21.23
CA SER A 135 6.81 16.66 21.83
C SER A 135 5.46 15.93 21.86
N ILE A 136 5.48 14.61 22.11
CA ILE A 136 4.25 13.83 22.27
C ILE A 136 3.64 14.14 23.64
N ASP A 137 2.41 14.66 23.61
CA ASP A 137 1.59 14.90 24.78
C ASP A 137 0.68 13.72 25.11
N ASP A 138 0.07 13.75 26.29
CA ASP A 138 -0.81 12.67 26.74
C ASP A 138 -2.10 12.59 25.93
N THR A 139 -2.58 13.70 25.36
CA THR A 139 -3.71 13.70 24.43
C THR A 139 -3.44 12.79 23.24
N LEU A 140 -2.28 12.94 22.58
CA LEU A 140 -1.92 12.12 21.44
C LEU A 140 -1.65 10.66 21.84
N LYS A 141 -1.02 10.41 23.00
CA LYS A 141 -0.81 9.03 23.51
C LYS A 141 -2.13 8.30 23.71
N ASN A 142 -3.08 8.92 24.40
CA ASN A 142 -4.41 8.33 24.63
C ASN A 142 -5.11 8.00 23.31
N MET A 143 -5.01 8.89 22.31
CA MET A 143 -5.56 8.64 20.97
C MET A 143 -4.84 7.52 20.22
N LEU A 144 -3.53 7.37 20.40
CA LEU A 144 -2.74 6.26 19.84
C LEU A 144 -3.12 4.93 20.50
N ASP A 145 -3.30 4.89 21.81
CA ASP A 145 -3.71 3.71 22.57
C ASP A 145 -5.09 3.22 22.13
N GLU A 146 -6.04 4.14 21.97
CA GLU A 146 -7.40 3.79 21.59
C GLU A 146 -7.52 3.39 20.11
N LYS A 147 -6.92 4.17 19.20
CA LYS A 147 -7.17 4.03 17.75
C LYS A 147 -6.09 3.25 17.01
N LEU A 148 -4.89 3.13 17.56
CA LEU A 148 -3.76 2.45 16.94
C LEU A 148 -2.90 1.68 17.97
N PRO A 149 -3.45 0.79 18.80
CA PRO A 149 -2.74 0.13 19.91
C PRO A 149 -1.48 -0.65 19.47
N THR A 150 -1.39 -0.99 18.18
CA THR A 150 -0.18 -1.58 17.58
C THR A 150 1.07 -0.67 17.65
N TRP A 151 0.92 0.60 18.02
CA TRP A 151 2.03 1.53 18.15
C TRP A 151 3.05 1.12 19.22
N HIS A 152 2.61 0.46 20.30
CA HIS A 152 3.52 -0.14 21.30
C HIS A 152 4.43 -1.24 20.73
N GLN A 153 4.06 -1.83 19.59
CA GLN A 153 4.85 -2.87 18.93
C GLN A 153 5.83 -2.28 17.90
N TRP A 154 5.90 -0.97 17.79
CA TRP A 154 6.83 -0.32 16.89
C TRP A 154 8.25 -0.51 17.39
N LYS A 155 9.08 -1.06 16.52
CA LYS A 155 10.49 -1.33 16.83
C LYS A 155 11.24 -0.01 17.03
N GLU A 156 11.87 0.14 18.19
CA GLU A 156 12.74 1.29 18.53
C GLU A 156 13.83 1.52 17.47
N ALA A 157 14.41 0.45 16.93
CA ALA A 157 15.37 0.52 15.82
C ALA A 157 14.83 1.15 14.52
N LYS A 158 13.53 1.43 14.43
CA LYS A 158 12.85 2.03 13.28
C LYS A 158 12.14 3.34 13.61
N VAL A 159 11.87 3.63 14.89
CA VAL A 159 11.26 4.88 15.34
C VAL A 159 11.63 5.18 16.80
N SER A 160 12.07 6.41 17.06
CA SER A 160 12.24 6.94 18.41
C SER A 160 11.03 7.80 18.77
N ILE A 161 10.50 7.64 19.98
CA ILE A 161 9.28 8.30 20.44
C ILE A 161 9.62 9.03 21.74
N ASN A 162 9.53 10.36 21.75
CA ASN A 162 9.98 11.18 22.87
C ASN A 162 8.93 12.25 23.25
N SER A 163 8.86 12.57 24.54
CA SER A 163 8.06 13.68 25.08
C SER A 163 8.75 15.03 24.93
N GLU A 164 10.07 15.02 24.86
CA GLU A 164 10.95 16.17 24.81
C GLU A 164 10.90 16.85 23.43
N SER A 165 11.31 18.11 23.39
CA SER A 165 11.38 18.86 22.13
C SER A 165 12.50 18.32 21.26
N TYR A 166 12.34 18.42 19.94
CA TYR A 166 13.44 18.16 19.01
C TYR A 166 14.65 19.08 19.25
N MET A 167 14.44 20.24 19.88
CA MET A 167 15.51 21.16 20.27
C MET A 167 16.38 20.62 21.41
N ASP A 168 15.84 19.74 22.25
CA ASP A 168 16.57 19.19 23.41
C ASP A 168 17.34 17.92 23.03
N ILE A 169 16.92 17.25 21.95
CA ILE A 169 17.44 15.94 21.52
C ILE A 169 18.50 16.06 20.42
N PHE A 170 18.42 17.11 19.58
CA PHE A 170 19.25 17.25 18.38
C PHE A 170 20.01 18.57 18.36
N ASP A 171 21.21 18.52 17.77
CA ASP A 171 22.00 19.73 17.51
C ASP A 171 21.26 20.65 16.55
N LYS A 172 21.15 21.92 16.92
CA LYS A 172 20.44 22.96 16.15
C LYS A 172 20.89 23.04 14.69
N ASP A 173 22.19 22.95 14.44
CA ASP A 173 22.77 23.06 13.09
C ASP A 173 22.44 21.85 12.20
N SER A 174 22.01 20.74 12.78
CA SER A 174 21.54 19.57 12.05
C SER A 174 20.08 19.71 11.59
N LEU A 175 19.32 20.65 12.15
CA LEU A 175 17.87 20.73 11.96
C LEU A 175 17.48 21.59 10.76
N VAL A 176 16.52 21.08 9.99
CA VAL A 176 15.87 21.81 8.90
C VAL A 176 14.36 21.62 9.02
N TYR A 177 13.62 22.69 9.30
CA TYR A 177 12.16 22.63 9.41
C TYR A 177 11.52 22.75 8.03
N LEU A 178 10.79 21.70 7.62
CA LEU A 178 10.05 21.68 6.37
C LEU A 178 8.71 22.42 6.54
N SER A 179 8.57 23.54 5.83
CA SER A 179 7.36 24.36 5.83
C SER A 179 7.00 24.76 4.41
N ALA A 180 5.72 24.69 4.04
CA ALA A 180 5.26 25.12 2.72
C ALA A 180 5.43 26.64 2.49
N ASP A 181 5.48 27.40 3.59
CA ASP A 181 5.58 28.86 3.60
C ASP A 181 7.04 29.37 3.61
N SER A 182 8.03 28.48 3.61
CA SER A 182 9.45 28.89 3.54
C SER A 182 9.80 29.46 2.16
N ASP A 183 10.60 30.53 2.14
CA ASP A 183 11.16 31.09 0.91
C ASP A 183 12.24 30.18 0.29
N ASN A 184 12.95 29.43 1.14
CA ASN A 184 14.01 28.53 0.72
C ASN A 184 13.41 27.25 0.11
N VAL A 185 13.90 26.84 -1.05
CA VAL A 185 13.47 25.59 -1.70
C VAL A 185 14.53 24.52 -1.47
N ILE A 186 14.13 23.38 -0.92
CA ILE A 186 15.05 22.25 -0.75
C ILE A 186 15.41 21.63 -2.10
N GLU A 187 16.71 21.43 -2.33
CA GLU A 187 17.22 20.83 -3.57
C GLU A 187 17.59 19.36 -3.39
N LYS A 188 18.10 18.99 -2.22
CA LYS A 188 18.51 17.63 -1.87
C LYS A 188 18.29 17.35 -0.38
N LEU A 189 18.07 16.09 -0.03
CA LEU A 189 18.19 15.63 1.36
C LEU A 189 19.65 15.25 1.62
N GLU A 190 20.26 15.95 2.57
CA GLU A 190 21.67 15.83 2.95
C GLU A 190 21.85 14.83 4.07
N GLU A 191 22.95 14.07 4.02
CA GLU A 191 23.31 13.16 5.08
C GLU A 191 23.74 13.93 6.33
N GLY A 192 23.39 13.42 7.51
CA GLY A 192 23.62 14.06 8.81
C GLY A 192 22.57 15.11 9.19
N LYS A 193 21.69 15.53 8.26
CA LYS A 193 20.61 16.47 8.56
C LYS A 193 19.35 15.76 9.08
N ASN A 194 18.62 16.48 9.92
CA ASN A 194 17.36 16.07 10.53
C ASN A 194 16.24 17.00 10.05
N TYR A 195 15.35 16.46 9.22
CA TYR A 195 14.26 17.21 8.62
C TYR A 195 13.00 17.13 9.49
N ILE A 196 12.50 18.27 9.93
CA ILE A 196 11.31 18.36 10.80
C ILE A 196 10.07 18.60 9.95
N ILE A 197 8.98 17.88 10.23
CA ILE A 197 7.65 18.12 9.69
C ILE A 197 6.71 18.40 10.86
N GLY A 198 5.87 19.43 10.71
CA GLY A 198 4.81 19.71 11.69
C GLY A 198 3.78 18.58 11.74
N GLY A 199 3.65 17.96 12.91
CA GLY A 199 2.69 16.90 13.22
C GLY A 199 1.29 17.43 13.42
N ILE A 200 0.70 18.03 12.38
CA ILE A 200 -0.60 18.72 12.46
C ILE A 200 -1.51 18.36 11.29
N VAL A 201 -2.82 18.31 11.56
CA VAL A 201 -3.88 18.19 10.56
C VAL A 201 -4.85 19.35 10.71
N ASP A 202 -4.59 20.44 9.98
CA ASP A 202 -5.35 21.68 10.11
C ASP A 202 -6.01 22.15 8.79
N LYS A 203 -5.78 21.41 7.69
CA LYS A 203 -6.19 21.79 6.32
C LYS A 203 -5.65 23.17 5.91
N ASN A 204 -4.48 23.55 6.41
CA ASN A 204 -3.83 24.85 6.23
C ASN A 204 -4.69 26.02 6.74
N ARG A 205 -5.26 25.84 7.94
CA ARG A 205 -5.94 26.90 8.70
C ARG A 205 -4.92 27.84 9.34
N TYR A 206 -3.82 27.29 9.85
CA TYR A 206 -2.76 28.03 10.52
C TYR A 206 -1.59 28.29 9.56
N LYS A 207 -1.72 29.34 8.75
CA LYS A 207 -0.64 29.76 7.84
C LYS A 207 0.60 30.16 8.64
N ASN A 208 1.79 29.89 8.10
CA ASN A 208 3.08 30.21 8.70
C ASN A 208 3.36 29.55 10.06
N LEU A 209 2.48 28.71 10.62
CA LEU A 209 2.65 28.15 11.96
C LEU A 209 4.03 27.50 12.18
N CYS A 210 4.39 26.57 11.30
CA CYS A 210 5.70 25.91 11.35
C CYS A 210 6.85 26.85 10.98
N GLN A 211 6.62 27.77 10.04
CA GLN A 211 7.62 28.74 9.60
C GLN A 211 8.01 29.68 10.74
N ASP A 212 7.02 30.26 11.42
CA ASP A 212 7.19 31.19 12.53
C ASP A 212 7.80 30.49 13.74
N LYS A 213 7.39 29.25 14.04
CA LYS A 213 7.99 28.43 15.11
C LYS A 213 9.48 28.21 14.86
N ALA A 214 9.86 27.78 13.65
CA ALA A 214 11.26 27.55 13.29
C ALA A 214 12.09 28.84 13.27
N ALA A 215 11.53 29.93 12.73
CA ALA A 215 12.19 31.24 12.68
C ALA A 215 12.48 31.78 14.09
N LYS A 216 11.51 31.67 15.02
CA LYS A 216 11.70 32.06 16.44
C LYS A 216 12.80 31.25 17.12
N GLN A 217 12.96 29.98 16.75
CA GLN A 217 14.02 29.11 17.26
C GLN A 217 15.36 29.31 16.53
N GLY A 218 15.38 30.09 15.45
CA GLY A 218 16.54 30.31 14.57
C GLY A 218 16.99 29.05 13.84
N ILE A 219 16.06 28.15 13.49
CA ILE A 219 16.34 26.93 12.73
C ILE A 219 16.19 27.22 11.24
N GLN A 220 17.01 26.57 10.41
CA GLN A 220 16.85 26.65 8.96
C GLN A 220 15.47 26.14 8.53
N THR A 221 14.83 26.85 7.61
CA THR A 221 13.55 26.42 7.01
C THR A 221 13.74 26.13 5.53
N ALA A 222 12.96 25.19 5.00
CA ALA A 222 12.87 24.96 3.56
C ALA A 222 11.49 24.39 3.17
N ARG A 223 11.04 24.65 1.95
CA ARG A 223 9.87 24.02 1.34
C ARG A 223 10.27 22.98 0.31
N LEU A 224 9.41 21.97 0.11
CA LEU A 224 9.57 21.01 -0.98
C LEU A 224 9.46 21.71 -2.35
N PRO A 225 10.19 21.26 -3.39
CA PRO A 225 10.19 21.87 -4.72
C PRO A 225 8.92 21.54 -5.54
N ILE A 226 7.75 21.44 -4.91
CA ILE A 226 6.47 21.06 -5.54
C ILE A 226 6.16 22.00 -6.71
N GLY A 227 6.32 23.31 -6.51
CA GLY A 227 5.99 24.31 -7.52
C GLY A 227 6.81 24.23 -8.81
N LYS A 228 8.00 23.60 -8.78
CA LYS A 228 8.84 23.42 -9.97
C LYS A 228 8.29 22.32 -10.90
N TYR A 229 7.70 21.27 -10.33
CA TYR A 229 7.33 20.05 -11.06
C TYR A 229 5.82 19.83 -11.17
N ILE A 230 5.03 20.50 -10.34
CA ILE A 230 3.60 20.28 -10.19
C ILE A 230 2.88 21.63 -10.13
N GLN A 231 2.03 21.85 -11.14
CA GLN A 231 1.05 22.93 -11.14
C GLN A 231 -0.32 22.37 -10.75
N MET A 232 -0.76 22.66 -9.52
CA MET A 232 -2.08 22.29 -9.01
C MET A 232 -3.00 23.52 -8.98
N LYS A 233 -4.29 23.34 -9.27
CA LYS A 233 -5.32 24.35 -8.93
C LYS A 233 -5.56 24.47 -7.43
N SER A 234 -5.25 23.42 -6.66
CA SER A 234 -5.40 23.37 -5.21
C SER A 234 -4.15 23.85 -4.46
N ARG A 235 -4.30 24.06 -3.14
CA ARG A 235 -3.21 24.46 -2.23
C ARG A 235 -2.00 23.50 -2.31
N LYS A 236 -0.79 24.04 -2.19
CA LYS A 236 0.50 23.30 -2.21
C LYS A 236 0.90 22.74 -0.84
N VAL A 237 -0.08 22.38 -0.02
CA VAL A 237 0.14 21.89 1.35
C VAL A 237 -0.19 20.41 1.38
N LEU A 238 0.76 19.61 1.86
CA LEU A 238 0.70 18.16 1.89
C LEU A 238 0.51 17.66 3.32
N THR A 239 -0.05 16.46 3.47
CA THR A 239 -0.20 15.82 4.78
C THR A 239 1.13 15.23 5.27
N VAL A 240 1.26 14.98 6.57
CA VAL A 240 2.49 14.45 7.19
C VAL A 240 2.97 13.19 6.49
N ASN A 241 2.06 12.25 6.26
CA ASN A 241 2.36 10.98 5.61
C ASN A 241 2.78 11.14 4.14
N GLN A 242 2.25 12.15 3.44
CA GLN A 242 2.63 12.43 2.05
C GLN A 242 4.05 13.00 1.97
N VAL A 243 4.40 13.94 2.85
CA VAL A 243 5.76 14.49 2.91
C VAL A 243 6.78 13.40 3.22
N CYS A 244 6.50 12.53 4.20
CA CYS A 244 7.35 11.37 4.49
C CYS A 244 7.52 10.46 3.27
N GLU A 245 6.43 10.07 2.61
CA GLU A 245 6.50 9.17 1.44
C GLU A 245 7.27 9.80 0.27
N ILE A 246 7.11 11.11 0.02
CA ILE A 246 7.91 11.85 -0.98
C ILE A 246 9.39 11.80 -0.63
N MET A 247 9.76 12.04 0.63
CA MET A 247 11.16 12.02 1.05
C MET A 247 11.78 10.62 0.92
N LEU A 248 11.05 9.56 1.32
CA LEU A 248 11.49 8.18 1.12
C LEU A 248 11.72 7.88 -0.37
N LYS A 249 10.80 8.33 -1.22
CA LYS A 249 10.92 8.19 -2.68
C LYS A 249 12.08 8.98 -3.24
N TRP A 250 12.33 10.18 -2.74
CA TRP A 250 13.49 10.96 -3.16
C TRP A 250 14.80 10.29 -2.74
N LEU A 251 14.89 9.69 -1.56
CA LEU A 251 16.10 8.94 -1.15
C LEU A 251 16.37 7.74 -2.08
N GLU A 252 15.30 7.05 -2.49
CA GLU A 252 15.35 5.93 -3.44
C GLU A 252 15.80 6.40 -4.84
N LEU A 253 15.13 7.43 -5.37
CA LEU A 253 15.19 7.80 -6.79
C LEU A 253 16.16 8.94 -7.11
N ARG A 254 16.49 9.77 -6.10
CA ARG A 254 17.22 11.05 -6.20
C ARG A 254 16.61 12.02 -7.23
N ASP A 255 15.30 11.92 -7.42
CA ASP A 255 14.53 12.74 -8.36
C ASP A 255 13.21 13.20 -7.69
N TRP A 256 13.06 14.52 -7.53
CA TRP A 256 11.87 15.11 -6.91
C TRP A 256 10.61 14.94 -7.77
N GLN A 257 10.74 15.11 -9.08
CA GLN A 257 9.61 15.02 -10.00
C GLN A 257 8.99 13.63 -9.91
N GLN A 258 9.82 12.59 -10.02
CA GLN A 258 9.33 11.23 -9.91
C GLN A 258 8.80 10.92 -8.50
N ALA A 259 9.49 11.39 -7.44
CA ALA A 259 9.02 11.19 -6.08
C ALA A 259 7.62 11.76 -5.86
N PHE A 260 7.31 12.91 -6.47
CA PHE A 260 5.97 13.46 -6.39
C PHE A 260 4.95 12.66 -7.20
N ILE A 261 5.29 12.22 -8.42
CA ILE A 261 4.40 11.41 -9.27
C ILE A 261 4.02 10.11 -8.57
N ASP A 262 5.00 9.40 -8.01
CA ASP A 262 4.81 8.13 -7.30
C ASP A 262 3.92 8.28 -6.05
N THR A 263 3.97 9.44 -5.39
CA THR A 263 3.34 9.65 -4.08
C THR A 263 1.97 10.33 -4.16
N ILE A 264 1.76 11.20 -5.15
CA ILE A 264 0.51 11.96 -5.28
C ILE A 264 -0.50 11.12 -6.06
N PRO A 265 -1.63 10.70 -5.44
CA PRO A 265 -2.58 9.79 -6.10
C PRO A 265 -3.07 10.34 -7.43
N GLY A 266 -3.12 9.50 -8.46
CA GLY A 266 -3.52 9.90 -9.83
C GLY A 266 -4.89 10.56 -9.97
N ARG A 267 -5.79 10.41 -8.98
CA ARG A 267 -7.06 11.17 -8.91
C ARG A 267 -6.85 12.67 -8.70
N LYS A 268 -5.77 13.07 -8.01
CA LYS A 268 -5.34 14.47 -7.89
C LYS A 268 -4.59 14.91 -9.15
N LEU A 269 -3.95 13.97 -9.87
CA LEU A 269 -3.24 14.28 -11.12
C LEU A 269 -4.14 14.76 -12.26
N LYS A 270 -5.47 14.53 -12.20
CA LYS A 270 -6.42 15.07 -13.20
C LYS A 270 -6.49 16.61 -13.17
N ASP A 271 -6.22 17.22 -12.02
CA ASP A 271 -6.17 18.67 -11.83
C ASP A 271 -4.74 19.21 -11.70
N VAL A 272 -3.73 18.35 -11.94
CA VAL A 272 -2.30 18.67 -11.87
C VAL A 272 -1.73 18.66 -13.29
N LYS A 273 -1.12 19.77 -13.70
CA LYS A 273 -0.19 19.74 -14.83
C LYS A 273 1.20 19.41 -14.27
N LEU A 274 1.76 18.29 -14.72
CA LEU A 274 3.15 17.92 -14.44
C LEU A 274 4.05 18.72 -15.36
N LEU A 275 5.10 19.31 -14.81
CA LEU A 275 6.05 20.16 -15.53
C LEU A 275 7.40 19.45 -15.62
N ASN A 276 8.06 19.57 -16.78
CA ASN A 276 9.46 19.17 -16.93
C ASN A 276 10.38 20.19 -16.24
N LYS A 277 11.69 19.93 -16.25
CA LYS A 277 12.70 20.83 -15.67
C LYS A 277 12.70 22.24 -16.29
N GLU A 278 12.12 22.40 -17.48
CA GLU A 278 11.96 23.68 -18.21
C GLU A 278 10.59 24.34 -17.97
N GLY A 279 9.72 23.76 -17.13
CA GLY A 279 8.38 24.29 -16.86
C GLY A 279 7.32 23.96 -17.92
N LYS A 280 7.60 23.08 -18.90
CA LYS A 280 6.65 22.64 -19.94
C LYS A 280 5.82 21.45 -19.46
N SER A 281 4.54 21.40 -19.84
CA SER A 281 3.64 20.32 -19.45
C SER A 281 4.02 18.98 -20.09
N ILE A 282 4.06 17.91 -19.29
CA ILE A 282 4.29 16.54 -19.75
C ILE A 282 2.95 15.82 -19.93
N ALA A 283 2.82 15.05 -21.01
CA ALA A 283 1.60 14.28 -21.27
C ALA A 283 1.50 13.06 -20.33
N GLN A 284 0.26 12.70 -19.97
CA GLN A 284 -0.01 11.61 -19.02
C GLN A 284 0.36 10.22 -19.56
N GLU A 285 0.44 10.07 -20.87
CA GLU A 285 0.83 8.83 -21.56
C GLU A 285 2.34 8.60 -21.47
N ASP A 286 3.15 9.65 -21.65
CA ASP A 286 4.61 9.60 -21.54
C ASP A 286 5.05 9.10 -20.16
N ILE A 287 4.38 9.57 -19.10
CA ILE A 287 4.66 9.17 -17.72
C ILE A 287 4.35 7.69 -17.48
N LYS A 288 3.21 7.20 -18.01
CA LYS A 288 2.84 5.79 -17.87
C LYS A 288 3.81 4.88 -18.62
N GLU A 289 4.27 5.31 -19.79
CA GLU A 289 5.27 4.57 -20.55
C GLU A 289 6.61 4.57 -19.83
N GLU A 290 7.04 5.70 -19.25
CA GLU A 290 8.27 5.79 -18.47
C GLU A 290 8.21 4.93 -17.19
N GLU A 291 7.08 4.92 -16.46
CA GLU A 291 6.82 4.02 -15.33
C GLU A 291 6.92 2.54 -15.76
N ARG A 292 6.32 2.20 -16.90
CA ARG A 292 6.33 0.83 -17.43
C ARG A 292 7.74 0.39 -17.81
N GLN A 293 8.48 1.23 -18.52
CA GLN A 293 9.86 0.98 -18.92
C GLN A 293 10.78 0.87 -17.70
N ARG A 294 10.57 1.67 -16.67
CA ARG A 294 11.35 1.59 -15.43
C ARG A 294 11.03 0.34 -14.62
N ALA A 295 9.76 -0.06 -14.54
CA ALA A 295 9.37 -1.32 -13.90
C ALA A 295 9.99 -2.54 -14.60
N ILE A 296 10.26 -2.44 -15.91
CA ILE A 296 11.01 -3.45 -16.68
C ILE A 296 12.50 -3.39 -16.30
N ARG A 297 13.12 -2.20 -16.30
CA ARG A 297 14.54 -2.04 -15.94
C ARG A 297 14.85 -2.45 -14.49
N SER A 298 13.97 -2.14 -13.54
CA SER A 298 14.17 -2.53 -12.13
C SER A 298 14.02 -4.03 -11.90
N ARG A 299 13.21 -4.72 -12.72
CA ARG A 299 13.16 -6.19 -12.75
C ARG A 299 14.42 -6.80 -13.35
N GLN A 300 15.01 -6.16 -14.35
CA GLN A 300 16.27 -6.61 -14.98
C GLN A 300 17.51 -6.32 -14.14
N ALA A 301 17.47 -5.34 -13.23
CA ALA A 301 18.59 -4.91 -12.40
C ALA A 301 18.74 -5.65 -11.06
N LEU A 302 17.90 -6.64 -10.76
CA LEU A 302 18.15 -7.54 -9.63
C LEU A 302 19.33 -8.45 -10.00
N PRO A 303 20.44 -8.44 -9.23
CA PRO A 303 21.57 -9.28 -9.55
C PRO A 303 21.13 -10.75 -9.45
N SER A 304 21.33 -11.52 -10.50
CA SER A 304 21.20 -12.97 -10.51
C SER A 304 22.30 -13.56 -9.62
N HIS A 305 22.16 -13.47 -8.30
CA HIS A 305 22.94 -14.30 -7.40
C HIS A 305 22.42 -15.72 -7.56
N SER A 306 23.00 -16.45 -8.52
CA SER A 306 23.12 -17.90 -8.43
C SER A 306 24.03 -18.20 -7.25
N SER A 307 23.49 -18.10 -6.03
CA SER A 307 24.14 -18.68 -4.86
C SER A 307 24.03 -20.19 -5.01
N GLN A 308 25.10 -20.82 -5.51
CA GLN A 308 25.29 -22.26 -5.36
C GLN A 308 25.41 -22.55 -3.85
N PHE A 309 24.31 -22.96 -3.23
CA PHE A 309 24.34 -23.50 -1.88
C PHE A 309 24.88 -24.92 -1.94
N VAL A 310 26.00 -25.20 -1.26
CA VAL A 310 26.48 -26.56 -1.03
C VAL A 310 26.01 -26.98 0.36
N VAL A 311 25.19 -28.03 0.43
CA VAL A 311 24.76 -28.64 1.70
C VAL A 311 25.89 -29.55 2.20
N VAL A 312 26.37 -29.29 3.42
CA VAL A 312 27.37 -30.10 4.14
C VAL A 312 26.82 -30.53 5.49
N ASP A 313 27.30 -31.65 6.03
CA ASP A 313 26.94 -32.14 7.36
C ASP A 313 27.62 -31.32 8.49
N MET A 314 27.28 -31.62 9.76
CA MET A 314 27.85 -30.92 10.93
C MET A 314 29.37 -31.04 11.07
N ASN A 315 30.01 -31.93 10.32
CA ASN A 315 31.45 -32.13 10.28
C ASN A 315 32.10 -31.58 9.00
N GLY A 316 31.35 -30.82 8.18
CA GLY A 316 31.84 -30.15 6.97
C GLY A 316 32.04 -31.09 5.77
N ARG A 317 31.51 -32.32 5.79
CA ARG A 317 31.66 -33.27 4.69
C ARG A 317 30.50 -33.15 3.72
N ARG A 318 30.80 -33.28 2.42
CA ARG A 318 29.77 -33.39 1.37
C ARG A 318 29.11 -34.76 1.50
N PRO A 319 27.77 -34.87 1.36
CA PRO A 319 27.11 -36.17 1.38
C PRO A 319 27.63 -37.02 0.23
N GLN A 320 28.26 -38.14 0.57
CA GLN A 320 28.57 -39.20 -0.39
C GLN A 320 27.23 -39.80 -0.84
N HIS A 321 27.05 -39.97 -2.16
CA HIS A 321 25.85 -40.56 -2.73
C HIS A 321 25.50 -41.89 -2.04
N PRO A 322 24.23 -42.13 -1.67
CA PRO A 322 23.84 -43.47 -1.24
C PRO A 322 23.96 -44.41 -2.44
N THR A 323 24.84 -45.40 -2.34
CA THR A 323 24.77 -46.60 -3.17
C THR A 323 23.47 -47.32 -2.81
N TYR A 324 22.47 -47.22 -3.68
CA TYR A 324 21.25 -48.02 -3.53
C TYR A 324 21.58 -49.50 -3.75
N PRO A 325 21.14 -50.44 -2.89
CA PRO A 325 21.11 -51.84 -3.26
C PRO A 325 20.11 -52.04 -4.40
N ALA A 326 20.53 -52.79 -5.41
CA ALA A 326 19.76 -53.08 -6.60
C ALA A 326 18.55 -53.97 -6.29
N THR A 327 17.36 -53.38 -6.16
CA THR A 327 16.08 -54.05 -6.46
C THR A 327 15.04 -53.01 -6.81
N TYR A 328 14.29 -53.27 -7.90
CA TYR A 328 13.27 -52.45 -8.56
C TYR A 328 13.77 -51.46 -9.61
N ALA A 329 14.08 -52.02 -10.78
CA ALA A 329 14.00 -51.29 -12.05
C ALA A 329 12.52 -51.21 -12.48
N PRO A 330 11.97 -50.02 -12.79
CA PRO A 330 10.68 -49.88 -13.46
C PRO A 330 10.82 -50.24 -14.96
N PRO A 331 9.79 -50.84 -15.60
CA PRO A 331 9.87 -51.24 -16.99
C PRO A 331 9.80 -50.03 -17.94
N PRO A 332 10.40 -50.12 -19.14
CA PRO A 332 10.41 -49.01 -20.10
C PRO A 332 9.08 -48.87 -20.85
N PRO A 333 8.79 -47.68 -21.43
CA PRO A 333 7.54 -47.43 -22.14
C PRO A 333 7.60 -48.01 -23.55
N SER A 334 6.61 -48.84 -23.91
CA SER A 334 6.41 -49.27 -25.30
C SER A 334 5.60 -48.22 -26.07
N SER A 335 6.08 -47.93 -27.28
CA SER A 335 5.39 -47.12 -28.28
C SER A 335 5.10 -47.97 -29.53
N SER A 336 4.08 -47.52 -30.26
CA SER A 336 3.74 -47.82 -31.67
C SER A 336 2.73 -48.94 -32.00
N HIS A 337 1.58 -48.46 -32.52
CA HIS A 337 0.91 -48.79 -33.78
C HIS A 337 0.32 -50.20 -34.07
N THR A 338 -1.01 -50.21 -34.32
CA THR A 338 -1.71 -50.63 -35.58
C THR A 338 -2.96 -51.50 -35.36
N GLN A 339 -4.08 -51.07 -35.97
CA GLN A 339 -5.31 -51.75 -36.49
C GLN A 339 -5.69 -53.15 -35.94
N THR A 340 -6.95 -53.52 -35.68
CA THR A 340 -8.05 -53.68 -36.66
C THR A 340 -9.38 -54.04 -35.95
N GLN A 341 -10.49 -53.89 -36.70
CA GLN A 341 -11.92 -54.13 -36.47
C GLN A 341 -12.39 -55.27 -35.53
N THR A 342 -13.50 -55.05 -34.79
CA THR A 342 -14.86 -55.63 -35.01
C THR A 342 -15.80 -55.31 -33.83
N GLN A 343 -17.08 -55.08 -34.12
CA GLN A 343 -18.22 -54.95 -33.18
C GLN A 343 -18.87 -56.33 -32.89
N PRO A 344 -20.04 -56.45 -32.22
CA PRO A 344 -20.55 -55.89 -30.95
C PRO A 344 -21.20 -56.99 -30.05
N THR A 345 -21.33 -56.82 -28.72
CA THR A 345 -22.46 -57.44 -27.97
C THR A 345 -22.69 -56.89 -26.54
N THR A 346 -23.93 -56.44 -26.32
CA THR A 346 -24.86 -56.53 -25.16
C THR A 346 -24.40 -56.55 -23.69
N GLN A 347 -24.98 -55.59 -22.94
CA GLN A 347 -25.69 -55.69 -21.64
C GLN A 347 -25.23 -56.73 -20.59
N ASN A 348 -24.88 -56.27 -19.38
CA ASN A 348 -25.80 -56.38 -18.24
C ASN A 348 -25.34 -55.66 -16.95
N PHE A 349 -26.34 -55.30 -16.16
CA PHE A 349 -26.34 -54.67 -14.85
C PHE A 349 -25.50 -55.38 -13.78
N TYR A 350 -24.81 -54.62 -12.92
CA TYR A 350 -24.79 -54.89 -11.48
C TYR A 350 -24.39 -53.65 -10.64
N ARG A 351 -25.15 -53.42 -9.58
CA ARG A 351 -24.96 -52.53 -8.40
C ARG A 351 -25.42 -53.41 -7.21
N PRO A 352 -25.24 -53.09 -5.90
CA PRO A 352 -24.22 -52.38 -5.09
C PRO A 352 -23.45 -53.42 -4.19
N PRO A 353 -22.73 -53.14 -3.05
CA PRO A 353 -22.94 -52.07 -2.06
C PRO A 353 -21.71 -51.44 -1.37
N GLU A 354 -22.08 -50.55 -0.45
CA GLU A 354 -21.34 -49.57 0.34
C GLU A 354 -20.23 -50.12 1.25
N SER A 355 -19.41 -49.16 1.68
CA SER A 355 -18.63 -49.11 2.92
C SER A 355 -17.21 -49.71 2.93
N SER A 356 -16.23 -48.83 2.70
CA SER A 356 -15.01 -48.80 3.51
C SER A 356 -14.41 -47.40 3.43
N VAL A 357 -14.46 -46.68 4.54
CA VAL A 357 -13.79 -45.40 4.74
C VAL A 357 -12.29 -45.67 4.87
N ASP A 358 -11.49 -45.25 3.89
CA ASP A 358 -10.03 -45.26 4.05
C ASP A 358 -9.61 -44.18 5.06
N PRO A 359 -8.70 -44.50 6.01
CA PRO A 359 -8.17 -43.50 6.93
C PRO A 359 -7.28 -42.50 6.19
N PRO A 360 -7.22 -41.22 6.64
CA PRO A 360 -6.33 -40.24 6.03
C PRO A 360 -4.86 -40.63 6.24
N PRO A 361 -3.96 -40.27 5.30
CA PRO A 361 -2.54 -40.55 5.44
C PRO A 361 -1.95 -39.80 6.66
N PRO A 362 -0.89 -40.36 7.28
CA PRO A 362 -0.30 -39.78 8.49
C PRO A 362 0.24 -38.37 8.23
N SER A 363 0.08 -37.51 9.24
CA SER A 363 0.54 -36.13 9.23
C SER A 363 2.05 -36.06 9.03
N TYR A 364 2.49 -35.11 8.20
CA TYR A 364 3.89 -34.73 8.06
C TYR A 364 4.45 -34.36 9.43
N GLN A 365 5.20 -35.28 10.05
CA GLN A 365 6.09 -34.97 11.16
C GLN A 365 7.31 -34.23 10.61
N ASP A 366 7.62 -33.14 11.29
CA ASP A 366 8.61 -32.12 10.97
C ASP A 366 10.04 -32.69 11.14
N TYR A 367 10.61 -33.24 10.07
CA TYR A 367 12.06 -33.54 10.00
C TYR A 367 12.82 -32.26 9.65
N SER A 368 12.87 -31.31 10.58
CA SER A 368 13.68 -30.08 10.45
C SER A 368 14.49 -29.84 11.73
N LYS A 369 15.42 -30.74 12.07
CA LYS A 369 16.41 -30.46 13.13
C LYS A 369 17.89 -30.66 12.79
N ASP A 370 18.26 -31.18 11.63
CA ASP A 370 19.66 -31.65 11.44
C ASP A 370 20.54 -30.90 10.42
N TYR A 371 20.15 -29.72 9.92
CA TYR A 371 21.01 -28.97 8.98
C TYR A 371 21.10 -27.48 9.29
N ARG A 372 22.31 -26.92 9.23
CA ARG A 372 22.60 -25.49 9.40
C ARG A 372 23.26 -24.95 8.12
N VAL A 373 22.78 -23.80 7.65
CA VAL A 373 23.40 -23.07 6.53
C VAL A 373 24.56 -22.22 7.10
N GLN A 374 25.78 -22.44 6.62
CA GLN A 374 26.91 -21.56 6.87
C GLN A 374 27.22 -20.69 5.64
N HIS A 375 27.56 -19.42 5.87
CA HIS A 375 28.15 -18.55 4.88
C HIS A 375 29.67 -18.68 4.94
N VAL A 376 30.30 -18.99 3.81
CA VAL A 376 31.74 -18.81 3.63
C VAL A 376 31.92 -17.41 3.02
N GLN A 377 32.86 -16.63 3.56
CA GLN A 377 33.20 -15.28 3.08
C GLN A 377 33.63 -15.26 1.62
#